data_AF-A0A4P5X516-F1
#
_entry.id   AF-A0A4P5X516-F1
#
_cell.length_a   1.000
_cell.length_b   1.000
_cell.length_c   1.000
_cell.angle_alpha   90.00
_cell.angle_beta   90.00
_cell.angle_gamma   90.00
#
_symmetry.space_group_name_H-M   'P 1'
#
loop_
_entity.id
_entity.type
_entity.pdbx_description
1 polymer ?
#
loop_
_entity_poly.entity_id
_entity_poly.type
_entity_poly.pdbx_seq_one_letter_code
_entity_poly.pdbx_strand_id
1 'polypeptide(L)'
;MPTPRRHAFTLIELLVVIAIIAILVALLLPAVQQAREAARRTQCRNHLKQIALAIHNYESSFGQFPPSMAINPSVTTNASWSIHGRILPYLEQVNLYQQIDLSLAWGNFPVISRFRVPVYACPSDPKSDRARDTGTNGIFLMPTCYGFNFGTWLVFNPATRQGGDGITFPNSRIRMADITDGTSNTLLTSEVHAWTAYTRNGGPPSTAVPNTAAEVAVYANSGLRDRILPATRDGTAHTEWANGHSHHSGFTTTLAPNTNVVFVDNGVTYNNTDYASRQEGSSLTSVSYSVLTSRSYHTGIVNSAMCDGSVRTFSSSIDQKVWRGLGTRDTGEVPGEF
;
A
#
# COMPACT_ATOMS: atom_id res chain seq x y z
N MET A 1 3.84 -61.02 44.88
CA MET A 1 3.10 -59.85 44.36
C MET A 1 2.64 -60.20 42.94
N PRO A 2 1.35 -60.05 42.59
CA PRO A 2 0.90 -60.32 41.23
C PRO A 2 1.46 -59.24 40.30
N THR A 3 2.21 -59.65 39.28
CA THR A 3 2.65 -58.74 38.20
C THR A 3 1.42 -58.20 37.47
N PRO A 4 1.27 -56.89 37.28
CA PRO A 4 0.14 -56.33 36.55
C PRO A 4 0.13 -56.91 35.13
N ARG A 5 -1.00 -57.51 34.72
CA ARG A 5 -1.21 -57.98 33.35
C ARG A 5 -1.13 -56.78 32.41
N ARG A 6 -0.15 -56.77 31.50
CA ARG A 6 -0.10 -55.77 30.43
C ARG A 6 -1.24 -56.08 29.46
N HIS A 7 -2.19 -55.16 29.34
CA HIS A 7 -3.21 -55.21 28.30
C HIS A 7 -2.54 -55.06 26.94
N ALA A 8 -2.68 -56.05 26.07
CA ALA A 8 -2.24 -55.98 24.69
C ALA A 8 -3.27 -55.20 23.87
N PHE A 9 -2.82 -54.17 23.16
CA PHE A 9 -3.65 -53.33 22.30
C PHE A 9 -3.97 -54.09 21.00
N THR A 10 -5.23 -54.11 20.57
CA THR A 10 -5.62 -54.73 19.31
C THR A 10 -5.36 -53.78 18.13
N LEU A 11 -5.06 -54.34 16.96
CA LEU A 11 -4.89 -53.57 15.73
C LEU A 11 -6.12 -52.70 15.40
N ILE A 12 -7.32 -53.20 15.74
CA ILE A 12 -8.59 -52.51 15.51
C ILE A 12 -8.69 -51.26 16.41
N GLU A 13 -8.37 -51.37 17.70
CA GLU A 13 -8.39 -50.23 18.62
C GLU A 13 -7.43 -49.13 18.16
N LEU A 14 -6.25 -49.49 17.67
CA LEU A 14 -5.29 -48.52 17.13
C LEU A 14 -5.85 -47.84 15.89
N LEU A 15 -6.45 -48.61 14.97
CA LEU A 15 -7.00 -48.11 13.72
C LEU A 15 -8.19 -47.15 13.94
N VAL A 16 -9.05 -47.45 14.91
CA VAL A 16 -10.17 -46.56 15.28
C VAL A 16 -9.65 -45.24 15.86
N VAL A 17 -8.65 -45.29 16.74
CA VAL A 17 -8.09 -44.07 17.35
C VAL A 17 -7.46 -43.17 16.29
N ILE A 18 -6.65 -43.71 15.38
CA ILE A 18 -6.07 -42.90 14.29
C ILE A 18 -7.14 -42.35 13.35
N ALA A 19 -8.21 -43.11 13.08
CA ALA A 19 -9.31 -42.65 12.23
C ALA A 19 -10.06 -41.48 12.87
N ILE A 20 -10.33 -41.55 14.18
CA ILE A 20 -10.96 -40.45 14.92
C ILE A 20 -10.05 -39.21 14.92
N ILE A 21 -8.76 -39.36 15.22
CA ILE A 21 -7.80 -38.24 15.21
C ILE A 21 -7.72 -37.62 13.81
N ALA A 22 -7.65 -38.43 12.76
CA ALA A 22 -7.60 -37.95 11.38
C ALA A 22 -8.85 -37.13 11.01
N ILE A 23 -10.05 -37.60 11.39
CA ILE A 23 -11.31 -36.87 11.17
C ILE A 23 -11.32 -35.56 11.97
N LEU A 24 -10.93 -35.58 13.24
CA LEU A 24 -10.89 -34.38 14.07
C LEU A 24 -9.92 -33.34 13.52
N VAL A 25 -8.71 -33.75 13.12
CA VAL A 25 -7.72 -32.84 12.52
C VAL A 25 -8.21 -32.31 11.18
N ALA A 26 -8.83 -33.14 10.35
CA ALA A 26 -9.39 -32.71 9.06
C ALA A 26 -10.49 -31.65 9.22
N LEU A 27 -11.28 -31.71 10.28
CA LEU A 27 -12.33 -30.72 10.57
C LEU A 27 -11.77 -29.46 11.26
N LEU A 28 -10.76 -29.61 12.14
CA LEU A 28 -10.18 -28.50 12.90
C LEU A 28 -9.20 -27.65 12.10
N LEU A 29 -8.42 -28.23 11.19
CA LEU A 29 -7.40 -27.50 10.45
C LEU A 29 -7.99 -26.35 9.61
N PRO A 30 -9.06 -26.54 8.80
CA PRO A 30 -9.68 -25.45 8.06
C PRO A 30 -10.22 -24.35 8.99
N ALA A 31 -10.84 -24.74 10.11
CA ALA A 31 -11.40 -23.79 11.08
C ALA A 31 -10.32 -22.92 11.74
N VAL A 32 -9.19 -23.53 12.14
CA VAL A 32 -8.06 -22.78 12.73
C VAL A 32 -7.47 -21.80 11.72
N GLN A 33 -7.36 -22.17 10.44
CA GLN A 33 -6.84 -21.26 9.42
C GLN A 33 -7.78 -20.08 9.15
N GLN A 34 -9.09 -20.34 9.07
CA GLN A 34 -10.09 -19.28 8.90
C GLN A 34 -10.07 -18.30 10.09
N ALA A 35 -10.00 -18.82 11.32
CA ALA A 35 -9.90 -18.00 12.52
C ALA A 35 -8.63 -17.13 12.54
N ARG A 36 -7.48 -17.70 12.15
CA ARG A 36 -6.22 -16.94 12.03
C ARG A 36 -6.32 -15.83 11.00
N GLU A 37 -6.91 -16.10 9.85
CA GLU A 37 -7.06 -15.09 8.80
C GLU A 37 -8.03 -13.97 9.20
N ALA A 38 -9.12 -14.30 9.88
CA ALA A 38 -10.04 -13.30 10.44
C ALA A 38 -9.34 -12.39 11.47
N ALA A 39 -8.47 -12.97 12.31
CA ALA A 39 -7.66 -12.20 13.26
C ALA A 39 -6.67 -11.27 12.54
N ARG A 40 -5.94 -11.77 11.52
CA ARG A 40 -5.03 -10.95 10.71
C ARG A 40 -5.76 -9.81 10.01
N ARG A 41 -6.95 -10.06 9.46
CA ARG A 41 -7.81 -9.02 8.86
C ARG A 41 -8.21 -7.96 9.87
N THR A 42 -8.60 -8.38 11.07
CA THR A 42 -8.94 -7.45 12.15
C THR A 42 -7.73 -6.58 12.52
N GLN A 43 -6.54 -7.17 12.54
CA GLN A 43 -5.30 -6.43 12.76
C GLN A 43 -5.02 -5.41 11.63
N CYS A 44 -5.15 -5.78 10.34
CA CYS A 44 -4.94 -4.83 9.24
C CYS A 44 -5.97 -3.67 9.28
N ARG A 45 -7.22 -3.93 9.67
CA ARG A 45 -8.22 -2.88 9.94
C ARG A 45 -7.84 -1.97 11.11
N ASN A 46 -7.29 -2.53 12.18
CA ASN A 46 -6.81 -1.74 13.32
C ASN A 46 -5.60 -0.87 12.93
N HIS A 47 -4.68 -1.38 12.10
CA HIS A 47 -3.56 -0.59 11.57
C HIS A 47 -4.06 0.60 10.74
N LEU A 48 -5.03 0.38 9.84
CA LEU A 48 -5.68 1.48 9.10
C LEU A 48 -6.31 2.51 10.02
N LYS A 49 -6.98 2.08 11.11
CA LYS A 49 -7.56 2.99 12.09
C LYS A 49 -6.49 3.82 12.83
N GLN A 50 -5.37 3.19 13.20
CA GLN A 50 -4.23 3.88 13.84
C GLN A 50 -3.60 4.89 12.88
N ILE A 51 -3.40 4.52 11.61
CA ILE A 51 -2.88 5.44 10.57
C ILE A 51 -3.84 6.61 10.39
N ALA A 52 -5.15 6.36 10.24
CA ALA A 52 -6.13 7.43 10.07
C ALA A 52 -6.16 8.38 11.28
N LEU A 53 -6.11 7.85 12.50
CA LEU A 53 -6.03 8.68 13.71
C LEU A 53 -4.73 9.51 13.75
N ALA A 54 -3.60 8.92 13.38
CA ALA A 54 -2.32 9.62 13.29
C ALA A 54 -2.36 10.77 12.26
N ILE A 55 -3.06 10.57 11.14
CA ILE A 55 -3.30 11.62 10.14
C ILE A 55 -4.17 12.72 10.71
N HIS A 56 -5.26 12.42 11.43
CA HIS A 56 -6.10 13.44 12.06
C HIS A 56 -5.35 14.24 13.13
N ASN A 57 -4.47 13.61 13.92
CA ASN A 57 -3.62 14.32 14.87
C ASN A 57 -2.61 15.24 14.16
N TYR A 58 -2.04 14.80 13.04
CA TYR A 58 -1.23 15.65 12.18
C TYR A 58 -2.06 16.83 11.66
N GLU A 59 -3.23 16.57 11.07
CA GLU A 59 -4.11 17.59 10.51
C GLU A 59 -4.55 18.62 11.56
N SER A 60 -4.93 18.18 12.76
CA SER A 60 -5.25 19.06 13.88
C SER A 60 -4.08 19.94 14.33
N SER A 61 -2.83 19.47 14.16
CA SER A 61 -1.63 20.20 14.59
C SER A 61 -1.13 21.17 13.53
N PHE A 62 -1.29 20.83 12.25
CA PHE A 62 -0.75 21.58 11.11
C PHE A 62 -1.82 22.30 10.27
N GLY A 63 -3.11 22.08 10.55
CA GLY A 63 -4.26 22.65 9.82
C GLY A 63 -4.44 22.11 8.39
N GLN A 64 -3.73 21.05 8.03
CA GLN A 64 -3.76 20.42 6.71
C GLN A 64 -3.30 18.95 6.79
N PHE A 65 -3.80 18.12 5.88
CA PHE A 65 -3.29 16.77 5.66
C PHE A 65 -1.79 16.81 5.28
N PRO A 66 -1.02 15.78 5.65
CA PRO A 66 0.39 15.71 5.31
C PRO A 66 0.57 15.53 3.79
N PRO A 67 1.51 16.27 3.17
CA PRO A 67 1.83 16.07 1.76
C PRO A 67 2.54 14.74 1.56
N SER A 68 2.40 14.16 0.36
CA SER A 68 3.10 12.92 0.03
C SER A 68 4.62 13.08 0.13
N MET A 69 5.11 14.26 -0.23
CA MET A 69 6.50 14.67 -0.12
C MET A 69 6.58 16.20 -0.19
N ALA A 70 7.64 16.77 0.38
CA ALA A 70 8.03 18.15 0.15
C ALA A 70 9.09 18.17 -0.97
N ILE A 71 8.79 18.81 -2.08
CA ILE A 71 9.72 18.95 -3.20
C ILE A 71 10.00 20.42 -3.45
N ASN A 72 11.25 20.72 -3.80
CA ASN A 72 11.61 21.99 -4.40
C ASN A 72 11.42 21.86 -5.92
N PRO A 73 10.42 22.54 -6.52
CA PRO A 73 10.14 22.44 -7.95
C PRO A 73 11.15 23.19 -8.81
N SER A 74 12.21 23.76 -8.23
CA SER A 74 13.34 24.39 -8.93
C SER A 74 14.56 23.49 -9.05
N VAL A 75 14.53 22.29 -8.46
CA VAL A 75 15.62 21.31 -8.54
C VAL A 75 15.07 19.94 -8.93
N THR A 76 15.93 19.08 -9.48
CA THR A 76 15.57 17.74 -9.96
C THR A 76 15.98 16.62 -9.02
N THR A 77 16.71 16.91 -7.93
CA THR A 77 17.16 15.94 -6.93
C THR A 77 16.34 16.09 -5.65
N ASN A 78 15.07 15.69 -5.71
CA ASN A 78 14.18 15.70 -4.57
C ASN A 78 14.14 14.32 -3.91
N ALA A 79 14.64 14.23 -2.67
CA ALA A 79 14.42 13.09 -1.80
C ALA A 79 13.76 13.62 -0.53
N SER A 80 12.50 13.29 -0.32
CA SER A 80 11.72 13.76 0.83
C SER A 80 10.97 12.62 1.48
N TRP A 81 10.68 12.84 2.75
CA TRP A 81 9.86 12.00 3.59
C TRP A 81 8.43 11.88 3.09
N SER A 82 7.96 10.63 3.09
CA SER A 82 6.57 10.25 2.92
C SER A 82 5.68 10.75 4.05
N ILE A 83 4.37 10.57 3.88
CA ILE A 83 3.39 10.73 4.95
C ILE A 83 3.72 9.82 6.13
N HIS A 84 4.15 8.58 5.89
CA HIS A 84 4.55 7.64 6.95
C HIS A 84 5.60 8.26 7.88
N GLY A 85 6.64 8.89 7.33
CA GLY A 85 7.64 9.61 8.15
C GLY A 85 7.10 10.81 8.92
N ARG A 86 6.10 11.50 8.36
CA ARG A 86 5.49 12.69 8.98
C ARG A 86 4.58 12.36 10.16
N ILE A 87 4.01 11.16 10.19
CA ILE A 87 3.05 10.75 11.22
C ILE A 87 3.65 9.90 12.35
N LEU A 88 4.97 9.64 12.31
CA LEU A 88 5.67 8.87 13.36
C LEU A 88 5.38 9.35 14.80
N PRO A 89 5.34 10.66 15.11
CA PRO A 89 5.02 11.13 16.48
C PRO A 89 3.66 10.67 16.97
N TYR A 90 2.71 10.43 16.05
CA TYR A 90 1.33 10.06 16.35
C TYR A 90 1.10 8.54 16.27
N LEU A 91 2.16 7.75 16.08
CA LEU A 91 2.16 6.28 16.03
C LEU A 91 3.10 5.67 17.09
N GLU A 92 3.27 6.37 18.22
CA GLU A 92 4.17 5.95 19.30
C GLU A 92 5.64 5.80 18.86
N GLN A 93 6.05 6.45 17.75
CA GLN A 93 7.42 6.44 17.24
C GLN A 93 8.17 7.75 17.52
N VAL A 94 7.87 8.40 18.65
CA VAL A 94 8.50 9.69 19.05
C VAL A 94 10.02 9.56 19.16
N ASN A 95 10.53 8.46 19.71
CA ASN A 95 11.98 8.24 19.86
C ASN A 95 12.73 8.17 18.52
N LEU A 96 12.09 7.60 17.49
CA LEU A 96 12.66 7.61 16.14
C LEU A 96 12.57 9.01 15.54
N TYR A 97 11.43 9.67 15.70
CA TYR A 97 11.19 10.99 15.14
C TYR A 97 12.20 12.05 15.64
N GLN A 98 12.60 11.99 16.91
CA GLN A 98 13.59 12.88 17.50
C GLN A 98 15.01 12.73 16.90
N GLN A 99 15.28 11.64 16.16
CA GLN A 99 16.58 11.34 15.55
C GLN A 99 16.64 11.67 14.06
N ILE A 100 15.55 12.17 13.48
CA ILE A 100 15.45 12.52 12.06
C ILE A 100 15.11 14.00 11.89
N ASP A 101 15.46 14.55 10.73
CA ASP A 101 15.05 15.88 10.32
C ASP A 101 14.32 15.80 8.97
N LEU A 102 13.04 16.18 8.99
CA LEU A 102 12.17 16.13 7.82
C LEU A 102 12.54 17.15 6.73
N SER A 103 13.40 18.13 7.05
CA SER A 103 13.92 19.11 6.09
C SER A 103 15.03 18.55 5.19
N LEU A 104 15.64 17.43 5.62
CA LEU A 104 16.67 16.73 4.89
C LEU A 104 16.13 15.44 4.26
N ALA A 105 16.85 14.94 3.25
CA ALA A 105 16.51 13.70 2.59
C ALA A 105 16.54 12.53 3.59
N TRP A 106 15.53 11.65 3.54
CA TRP A 106 15.48 10.43 4.36
C TRP A 106 16.76 9.58 4.21
N GLY A 107 17.41 9.64 3.04
CA GLY A 107 18.67 8.97 2.73
C GLY A 107 19.86 9.42 3.58
N ASN A 108 19.73 10.49 4.37
CA ASN A 108 20.78 11.00 5.26
C ASN A 108 20.72 10.40 6.67
N PHE A 109 19.72 9.57 6.97
CA PHE A 109 19.44 9.11 8.33
C PHE A 109 19.59 7.60 8.45
N PRO A 110 20.80 7.07 8.73
CA PRO A 110 21.01 5.62 8.83
C PRO A 110 20.19 4.96 9.97
N VAL A 111 19.69 5.73 10.94
CA VAL A 111 18.84 5.24 12.04
C VAL A 111 17.55 4.55 11.56
N ILE A 112 17.02 4.94 10.39
CA ILE A 112 15.81 4.30 9.83
C ILE A 112 16.11 2.93 9.21
N SER A 113 17.39 2.58 9.06
CA SER A 113 17.80 1.36 8.39
C SER A 113 17.29 0.14 9.15
N ARG A 114 16.47 -0.67 8.48
CA ARG A 114 15.77 -1.86 9.03
C ARG A 114 14.84 -1.55 10.21
N PHE A 115 14.55 -0.27 10.48
CA PHE A 115 13.58 0.09 11.50
C PHE A 115 12.19 -0.33 11.02
N ARG A 116 11.50 -1.12 11.85
CA ARG A 116 10.14 -1.59 11.59
C ARG A 116 9.17 -0.77 12.41
N VAL A 117 8.30 -0.04 11.74
CA VAL A 117 7.08 0.51 12.34
C VAL A 117 6.00 -0.58 12.21
N PRO A 118 5.57 -1.24 13.31
CA PRO A 118 4.69 -2.41 13.21
C PRO A 118 3.38 -2.14 12.46
N VAL A 119 2.85 -0.92 12.62
CA VAL A 119 1.59 -0.46 12.00
C VAL A 119 1.66 -0.44 10.47
N TYR A 120 2.84 -0.37 9.86
CA TYR A 120 2.96 -0.33 8.40
C TYR A 120 2.95 -1.72 7.75
N ALA A 121 3.06 -2.79 8.52
CA ALA A 121 3.05 -4.16 8.01
C ALA A 121 1.66 -4.78 8.15
N CYS A 122 1.11 -5.36 7.07
CA CYS A 122 -0.05 -6.24 7.19
C CYS A 122 0.43 -7.67 7.46
N PRO A 123 0.01 -8.33 8.56
CA PRO A 123 0.42 -9.71 8.89
C PRO A 123 0.05 -10.78 7.86
N SER A 124 -0.84 -10.48 6.91
CA SER A 124 -1.16 -11.41 5.80
C SER A 124 -0.22 -11.23 4.59
N ASP A 125 0.57 -10.16 4.52
CA ASP A 125 1.54 -9.95 3.45
C ASP A 125 2.86 -10.69 3.77
N PRO A 126 3.23 -11.73 3.00
CA PRO A 126 4.42 -12.54 3.26
C PRO A 126 5.74 -11.80 3.03
N LYS A 127 5.70 -10.61 2.40
CA LYS A 127 6.88 -9.79 2.09
C LYS A 127 6.97 -8.54 2.96
N SER A 128 6.01 -8.32 3.86
CA SER A 128 6.00 -7.17 4.78
C SER A 128 7.24 -7.08 5.68
N ASP A 129 7.94 -8.20 5.88
CA ASP A 129 9.15 -8.28 6.70
C ASP A 129 10.46 -8.37 5.90
N ARG A 130 10.39 -8.20 4.58
CA ARG A 130 11.57 -8.24 3.70
C ARG A 130 12.13 -6.84 3.51
N ALA A 131 13.23 -6.54 4.20
CA ALA A 131 13.97 -5.29 4.01
C ALA A 131 14.55 -5.19 2.58
N ARG A 132 14.55 -4.00 2.02
CA ARG A 132 15.15 -3.67 0.72
C ARG A 132 16.42 -2.85 0.91
N ASP A 133 17.48 -3.22 0.21
CA ASP A 133 18.60 -2.31 -0.04
C ASP A 133 18.16 -1.21 -1.02
N THR A 134 18.16 0.04 -0.57
CA THR A 134 17.70 1.18 -1.37
C THR A 134 18.74 1.60 -2.42
N GLY A 135 19.99 1.16 -2.29
CA GLY A 135 21.12 1.70 -3.04
C GLY A 135 21.47 3.16 -2.69
N THR A 136 20.83 3.71 -1.64
CA THR A 136 21.02 5.10 -1.19
C THR A 136 21.77 5.08 0.14
N ASN A 137 23.04 5.49 0.12
CA ASN A 137 23.88 5.61 1.33
C ASN A 137 23.92 4.35 2.22
N GLY A 138 23.78 3.15 1.62
CA GLY A 138 23.76 1.87 2.34
C GLY A 138 22.54 1.66 3.25
N ILE A 139 21.45 2.41 3.04
CA ILE A 139 20.23 2.32 3.86
C ILE A 139 19.36 1.16 3.37
N PHE A 140 18.89 0.36 4.32
CA PHE A 140 17.92 -0.70 4.10
C PHE A 140 16.56 -0.27 4.65
N LEU A 141 15.49 -0.31 3.86
CA LEU A 141 14.16 0.07 4.35
C LEU A 141 13.21 -1.11 4.43
N MET A 142 12.29 -1.04 5.39
CA MET A 142 11.14 -1.93 5.46
C MET A 142 10.02 -1.45 4.52
N PRO A 143 9.22 -2.36 3.97
CA PRO A 143 8.08 -2.00 3.15
C PRO A 143 6.93 -1.39 3.97
N THR A 144 5.93 -0.90 3.26
CA THR A 144 4.61 -0.57 3.78
C THR A 144 3.55 -1.37 3.04
N CYS A 145 2.51 -1.79 3.75
CA CYS A 145 1.31 -2.44 3.19
C CYS A 145 0.11 -1.49 3.19
N TYR A 146 0.31 -0.20 3.48
CA TYR A 146 -0.74 0.81 3.49
C TYR A 146 -0.29 2.05 2.70
N GLY A 147 -0.98 2.31 1.59
CA GLY A 147 -0.74 3.45 0.72
C GLY A 147 -1.74 4.58 0.98
N PHE A 148 -1.38 5.80 0.60
CA PHE A 148 -2.24 6.98 0.68
C PHE A 148 -2.85 7.32 -0.68
N ASN A 149 -4.03 7.95 -0.67
CA ASN A 149 -4.80 8.19 -1.89
C ASN A 149 -4.22 9.35 -2.74
N PHE A 150 -3.61 9.01 -3.87
CA PHE A 150 -3.11 9.97 -4.88
C PHE A 150 -4.16 10.35 -5.95
N GLY A 151 -5.38 9.82 -5.83
CA GLY A 151 -6.47 10.08 -6.77
C GLY A 151 -6.51 9.07 -7.91
N THR A 152 -7.05 9.49 -9.04
CA THR A 152 -7.42 8.62 -10.15
C THR A 152 -6.26 8.31 -11.09
N TRP A 153 -5.42 9.29 -11.44
CA TRP A 153 -4.42 9.10 -12.51
C TRP A 153 -3.27 10.11 -12.50
N LEU A 154 -3.61 11.40 -12.56
CA LEU A 154 -2.64 12.49 -12.41
C LEU A 154 -2.07 12.44 -11.00
N VAL A 155 -0.75 12.49 -10.87
CA VAL A 155 -0.11 12.62 -9.55
C VAL A 155 0.35 14.05 -9.33
N PHE A 156 1.14 14.62 -10.24
CA PHE A 156 1.69 15.96 -10.07
C PHE A 156 2.15 16.62 -11.36
N ASN A 157 1.81 17.89 -11.54
CA ASN A 157 2.35 18.76 -12.57
C ASN A 157 3.35 19.77 -11.94
N PRO A 158 4.67 19.64 -12.19
CA PRO A 158 5.67 20.53 -11.59
C PRO A 158 5.63 21.96 -12.11
N ALA A 159 5.15 22.19 -13.33
CA ALA A 159 5.08 23.52 -13.93
C ALA A 159 3.95 24.37 -13.33
N THR A 160 2.78 23.77 -13.12
CA THR A 160 1.60 24.46 -12.56
C THR A 160 1.41 24.25 -11.06
N ARG A 161 2.16 23.31 -10.46
CA ARG A 161 1.99 22.83 -9.08
C ARG A 161 0.62 22.19 -8.81
N GLN A 162 -0.06 21.77 -9.86
CA GLN A 162 -1.33 21.06 -9.75
C GLN A 162 -1.07 19.61 -9.32
N GLY A 163 -1.80 19.16 -8.30
CA GLY A 163 -1.83 17.76 -7.86
C GLY A 163 -2.92 16.94 -8.54
N GLY A 164 -2.89 15.63 -8.31
CA GLY A 164 -4.02 14.74 -8.56
C GLY A 164 -5.29 15.13 -7.83
N ASP A 165 -6.38 14.44 -8.09
CA ASP A 165 -7.73 14.60 -7.52
C ASP A 165 -7.91 13.89 -6.15
N GLY A 166 -6.90 13.16 -5.67
CA GLY A 166 -6.91 12.54 -4.34
C GLY A 166 -6.59 13.52 -3.19
N ILE A 167 -6.46 12.98 -1.98
CA ILE A 167 -6.17 13.78 -0.78
C ILE A 167 -4.69 14.07 -0.56
N THR A 168 -3.80 13.44 -1.36
CA THR A 168 -2.37 13.68 -1.27
C THR A 168 -1.70 13.77 -2.63
N PHE A 169 -0.69 14.62 -2.70
CA PHE A 169 0.22 14.81 -3.81
C PHE A 169 1.45 15.61 -3.31
N PRO A 170 2.53 15.71 -4.11
CA PRO A 170 3.70 16.50 -3.72
C PRO A 170 3.34 17.94 -3.37
N ASN A 171 3.85 18.44 -2.23
CA ASN A 171 3.58 19.78 -1.70
C ASN A 171 2.11 20.11 -1.42
N SER A 172 1.23 19.12 -1.31
CA SER A 172 -0.18 19.37 -1.03
C SER A 172 -0.40 20.12 0.29
N ARG A 173 -1.47 20.92 0.33
CA ARG A 173 -1.95 21.66 1.50
C ARG A 173 -3.46 21.50 1.65
N ILE A 174 -3.93 20.27 1.49
CA ILE A 174 -5.35 19.92 1.55
C ILE A 174 -5.81 20.02 2.99
N ARG A 175 -6.90 20.75 3.22
CA ARG A 175 -7.58 20.86 4.52
C ARG A 175 -8.81 19.97 4.52
N MET A 176 -9.33 19.64 5.69
CA MET A 176 -10.59 18.88 5.80
C MET A 176 -11.74 19.52 4.99
N ALA A 177 -11.80 20.86 4.99
CA ALA A 177 -12.82 21.62 4.26
C ALA A 177 -12.69 21.54 2.73
N ASP A 178 -11.53 21.13 2.20
CA ASP A 178 -11.31 21.00 0.76
C ASP A 178 -11.80 19.64 0.23
N ILE A 179 -12.31 18.76 1.10
CA ILE A 179 -12.91 17.46 0.74
C ILE A 179 -14.42 17.62 0.56
N THR A 180 -14.81 18.26 -0.54
CA THR A 180 -16.22 18.58 -0.83
C THR A 180 -17.06 17.38 -1.27
N ASP A 181 -16.43 16.29 -1.70
CA ASP A 181 -17.11 15.02 -2.02
C ASP A 181 -17.59 14.28 -0.75
N GLY A 182 -17.16 14.75 0.42
CA GLY A 182 -17.53 14.26 1.75
C GLY A 182 -16.47 13.36 2.37
N THR A 183 -16.07 13.67 3.61
CA THR A 183 -15.00 12.95 4.31
C THR A 183 -15.30 11.45 4.52
N SER A 184 -16.57 11.09 4.64
CA SER A 184 -17.04 9.70 4.74
C SER A 184 -17.08 8.97 3.40
N ASN A 185 -16.92 9.69 2.29
CA ASN A 185 -16.99 9.18 0.92
C ASN A 185 -15.65 9.30 0.17
N THR A 186 -14.65 9.96 0.74
CA THR A 186 -13.29 10.03 0.16
C THR A 186 -12.33 9.09 0.89
N LEU A 187 -11.61 8.26 0.15
CA LEU A 187 -10.58 7.37 0.66
C LEU A 187 -9.36 8.15 1.15
N LEU A 188 -8.85 7.77 2.32
CA LEU A 188 -7.62 8.32 2.89
C LEU A 188 -6.43 7.39 2.64
N THR A 189 -6.56 6.14 3.09
CA THR A 189 -5.51 5.12 2.98
C THR A 189 -6.12 3.76 2.68
N SER A 190 -5.40 2.92 1.94
CA SER A 190 -5.86 1.60 1.52
C SER A 190 -4.72 0.59 1.59
N GLU A 191 -5.08 -0.68 1.75
CA GLU A 191 -4.13 -1.79 1.66
C GLU A 191 -3.44 -1.81 0.28
N VAL A 192 -2.14 -2.07 0.29
CA VAL A 192 -1.28 -2.30 -0.89
C VAL A 192 -0.34 -3.47 -0.60
N HIS A 193 0.18 -4.12 -1.65
CA HIS A 193 1.15 -5.20 -1.50
C HIS A 193 2.58 -4.65 -1.41
N ALA A 194 3.35 -5.19 -0.48
CA ALA A 194 4.80 -4.98 -0.45
C ALA A 194 5.47 -5.64 -1.66
N TRP A 195 6.54 -5.03 -2.17
CA TRP A 195 7.33 -5.56 -3.31
C TRP A 195 6.53 -5.71 -4.60
N THR A 196 5.57 -4.81 -4.86
CA THR A 196 4.78 -4.85 -6.09
C THR A 196 5.66 -4.60 -7.31
N ALA A 197 5.44 -5.36 -8.38
CA ALA A 197 6.09 -5.15 -9.66
C ALA A 197 5.61 -3.83 -10.26
N TYR A 198 6.53 -2.99 -10.76
CA TYR A 198 6.14 -1.78 -11.47
C TYR A 198 7.22 -1.36 -12.45
N THR A 199 6.80 -0.67 -13.51
CA THR A 199 7.73 0.02 -14.43
C THR A 199 7.58 1.52 -14.26
N ARG A 200 8.65 2.26 -14.61
CA ARG A 200 8.66 3.71 -14.36
C ARG A 200 9.46 4.56 -15.33
N ASN A 201 9.32 5.88 -15.27
CA ASN A 201 10.14 6.84 -16.04
C ASN A 201 10.06 6.69 -17.57
N GLY A 202 8.99 6.11 -18.10
CA GLY A 202 8.73 6.01 -19.55
C GLY A 202 7.90 7.15 -20.12
N GLY A 203 7.27 7.97 -19.26
CA GLY A 203 6.15 8.82 -19.65
C GLY A 203 4.91 7.98 -20.05
N PRO A 204 3.67 8.50 -19.92
CA PRO A 204 2.52 7.73 -20.34
C PRO A 204 2.38 7.80 -21.87
N PRO A 205 2.00 6.69 -22.55
CA PRO A 205 1.68 6.73 -23.98
C PRO A 205 0.51 7.68 -24.32
N SER A 206 -0.36 7.97 -23.35
CA SER A 206 -1.49 8.89 -23.45
C SER A 206 -1.76 9.53 -22.08
N THR A 207 -2.29 10.75 -22.07
CA THR A 207 -2.76 11.40 -20.83
C THR A 207 -4.18 11.02 -20.45
N ALA A 208 -4.89 10.28 -21.32
CA ALA A 208 -6.20 9.72 -20.97
C ALA A 208 -6.07 8.72 -19.82
N VAL A 209 -7.07 8.69 -18.94
CA VAL A 209 -7.12 7.73 -17.82
C VAL A 209 -7.32 6.32 -18.41
N PRO A 210 -6.41 5.37 -18.16
CA PRO A 210 -6.60 4.00 -18.64
C PRO A 210 -7.77 3.34 -17.90
N ASN A 211 -8.58 2.55 -18.61
CA ASN A 211 -9.82 1.96 -18.08
C ASN A 211 -9.73 0.47 -17.84
N THR A 212 -8.74 -0.21 -18.41
CA THR A 212 -8.61 -1.66 -18.36
C THR A 212 -7.21 -2.08 -17.96
N ALA A 213 -7.08 -3.29 -17.40
CA ALA A 213 -5.78 -3.88 -17.08
C ALA A 213 -4.89 -4.01 -18.32
N ALA A 214 -5.47 -4.26 -19.50
CA ALA A 214 -4.73 -4.35 -20.76
C ALA A 214 -4.13 -2.99 -21.18
N GLU A 215 -4.87 -1.89 -21.04
CA GLU A 215 -4.33 -0.54 -21.29
C GLU A 215 -3.17 -0.22 -20.33
N VAL A 216 -3.32 -0.57 -19.05
CA VAL A 216 -2.25 -0.36 -18.07
C VAL A 216 -1.02 -1.22 -18.40
N ALA A 217 -1.19 -2.44 -18.92
CA ALA A 217 -0.06 -3.26 -19.38
C ALA A 217 0.69 -2.62 -20.56
N VAL A 218 -0.02 -1.96 -21.49
CA VAL A 218 0.60 -1.16 -22.56
C VAL A 218 1.40 0.01 -21.96
N TYR A 219 0.87 0.65 -20.93
CA TYR A 219 1.56 1.77 -20.28
C TYR A 219 2.79 1.26 -19.52
N ALA A 220 2.68 0.13 -18.83
CA ALA A 220 3.80 -0.54 -18.19
C ALA A 220 4.94 -0.84 -19.19
N ASN A 221 4.60 -1.19 -20.43
CA ASN A 221 5.58 -1.43 -21.49
C ASN A 221 6.36 -0.17 -21.94
N SER A 222 5.90 1.04 -21.61
CA SER A 222 6.66 2.28 -21.87
C SER A 222 7.74 2.55 -20.81
N GLY A 223 7.55 2.09 -19.57
CA GLY A 223 8.42 2.40 -18.43
C GLY A 223 9.71 1.59 -18.42
N LEU A 224 10.78 2.13 -17.85
CA LEU A 224 11.99 1.38 -17.51
C LEU A 224 11.69 0.16 -16.63
N ARG A 225 12.45 -0.91 -16.86
CA ARG A 225 12.36 -2.20 -16.15
C ARG A 225 13.39 -2.27 -15.01
N ASP A 226 13.94 -1.13 -14.59
CA ASP A 226 15.02 -1.03 -13.58
C ASP A 226 14.56 -1.39 -12.15
N ARG A 227 13.26 -1.68 -11.98
CA ARG A 227 12.62 -1.89 -10.69
C ARG A 227 11.73 -3.14 -10.61
N ILE A 228 11.69 -3.94 -11.67
CA ILE A 228 11.16 -5.31 -11.65
C ILE A 228 12.30 -6.29 -11.39
N LEU A 229 11.98 -7.41 -10.73
CA LEU A 229 12.94 -8.39 -10.26
C LEU A 229 12.59 -9.77 -10.85
N PRO A 230 13.26 -10.20 -11.94
CA PRO A 230 12.93 -11.45 -12.63
C PRO A 230 13.03 -12.70 -11.75
N ALA A 231 14.01 -12.74 -10.85
CA ALA A 231 14.26 -13.88 -9.97
C ALA A 231 13.10 -14.16 -9.01
N THR A 232 12.45 -13.10 -8.53
CA THR A 232 11.35 -13.18 -7.54
C THR A 232 9.98 -12.87 -8.14
N ARG A 233 9.92 -12.55 -9.45
CA ARG A 233 8.71 -12.19 -10.21
C ARG A 233 7.90 -11.07 -9.56
N ASP A 234 8.61 -10.10 -8.98
CA ASP A 234 8.04 -9.00 -8.22
C ASP A 234 8.79 -7.70 -8.56
N GLY A 235 8.69 -6.67 -7.73
CA GLY A 235 9.45 -5.44 -7.93
C GLY A 235 9.71 -4.71 -6.63
N THR A 236 9.86 -3.40 -6.73
CA THR A 236 10.30 -2.59 -5.59
C THR A 236 9.28 -1.52 -5.18
N ALA A 237 8.05 -1.54 -5.69
CA ALA A 237 7.00 -0.65 -5.19
C ALA A 237 6.66 -0.97 -3.73
N HIS A 238 6.30 0.06 -2.97
CA HIS A 238 5.95 -0.02 -1.53
C HIS A 238 7.02 -0.62 -0.61
N THR A 239 8.28 -0.67 -1.05
CA THR A 239 9.41 -1.21 -0.25
C THR A 239 10.14 -0.20 0.61
N GLU A 240 9.79 1.08 0.52
CA GLU A 240 10.49 2.18 1.17
C GLU A 240 9.49 3.05 1.93
N TRP A 241 9.16 2.67 3.17
CA TRP A 241 8.15 3.41 3.95
C TRP A 241 8.46 4.90 4.08
N ALA A 242 9.75 5.29 4.14
CA ALA A 242 10.17 6.68 4.30
C ALA A 242 10.09 7.49 2.99
N ASN A 243 9.98 6.84 1.84
CA ASN A 243 10.07 7.49 0.54
C ASN A 243 8.69 8.00 0.07
N GLY A 244 8.57 9.31 -0.12
CA GLY A 244 7.30 9.96 -0.46
C GLY A 244 6.82 9.82 -1.90
N HIS A 245 7.58 9.15 -2.78
CA HIS A 245 7.12 8.90 -4.15
C HIS A 245 5.84 8.08 -4.15
N SER A 246 4.98 8.32 -5.15
CA SER A 246 3.65 7.70 -5.22
C SER A 246 3.74 6.18 -5.21
N HIS A 247 4.62 5.59 -6.02
CA HIS A 247 4.86 4.15 -6.09
C HIS A 247 5.44 3.52 -4.80
N HIS A 248 5.84 4.31 -3.80
CA HIS A 248 6.28 3.81 -2.50
C HIS A 248 5.26 4.05 -1.39
N SER A 249 4.59 5.19 -1.40
CA SER A 249 3.74 5.64 -0.30
C SER A 249 2.24 5.63 -0.63
N GLY A 250 1.87 5.32 -1.87
CA GLY A 250 0.57 5.64 -2.43
C GLY A 250 -0.21 4.49 -3.04
N PHE A 251 -1.47 4.76 -3.33
CA PHE A 251 -2.30 4.04 -4.28
C PHE A 251 -3.09 5.06 -5.13
N THR A 252 -3.58 4.61 -6.27
CA THR A 252 -4.55 5.32 -7.11
C THR A 252 -5.82 4.50 -7.27
N THR A 253 -6.92 5.17 -7.61
CA THR A 253 -8.22 4.54 -7.84
C THR A 253 -8.49 4.26 -9.32
N THR A 254 -7.45 4.30 -10.17
CA THR A 254 -7.57 4.09 -11.62
C THR A 254 -8.31 2.80 -11.96
N LEU A 255 -7.94 1.71 -11.29
CA LEU A 255 -8.53 0.38 -11.42
C LEU A 255 -9.15 -0.04 -10.09
N ALA A 256 -10.16 -0.90 -10.15
CA ALA A 256 -10.77 -1.50 -8.97
C ALA A 256 -9.73 -2.29 -8.14
N PRO A 257 -9.97 -2.50 -6.82
CA PRO A 257 -9.02 -3.21 -5.96
C PRO A 257 -8.68 -4.61 -6.48
N ASN A 258 -7.45 -5.05 -6.22
CA ASN A 258 -6.92 -6.35 -6.63
C ASN A 258 -6.94 -6.64 -8.14
N THR A 259 -7.19 -5.63 -9.00
CA THR A 259 -7.15 -5.82 -10.47
C THR A 259 -5.79 -6.34 -10.92
N ASN A 260 -5.75 -7.51 -11.56
CA ASN A 260 -4.50 -8.12 -12.04
C ASN A 260 -4.08 -7.53 -13.39
N VAL A 261 -3.06 -6.68 -13.37
CA VAL A 261 -2.35 -6.23 -14.58
C VAL A 261 -1.21 -7.19 -14.86
N VAL A 262 -1.36 -7.99 -15.92
CA VAL A 262 -0.33 -8.94 -16.35
C VAL A 262 0.64 -8.22 -17.28
N PHE A 263 1.91 -8.21 -16.92
CA PHE A 263 3.00 -7.65 -17.72
C PHE A 263 4.05 -8.74 -17.99
N VAL A 264 4.56 -8.81 -19.22
CA VAL A 264 5.58 -9.78 -19.62
C VAL A 264 6.82 -9.04 -20.07
N ASP A 265 7.95 -9.35 -19.45
CA ASP A 265 9.26 -8.83 -19.83
C ASP A 265 10.24 -9.99 -19.99
N ASN A 266 10.87 -10.11 -21.17
CA ASN A 266 11.86 -11.15 -21.48
C ASN A 266 11.40 -12.58 -21.14
N GLY A 267 10.12 -12.89 -21.39
CA GLY A 267 9.53 -14.20 -21.09
C GLY A 267 9.16 -14.44 -19.62
N VAL A 268 9.36 -13.46 -18.74
CA VAL A 268 8.94 -13.51 -17.34
C VAL A 268 7.61 -12.77 -17.18
N THR A 269 6.62 -13.46 -16.62
CA THR A 269 5.30 -12.89 -16.31
C THR A 269 5.28 -12.30 -14.91
N TYR A 270 4.89 -11.04 -14.82
CA TYR A 270 4.61 -10.30 -13.60
C TYR A 270 3.11 -10.09 -13.47
N ASN A 271 2.52 -10.59 -12.39
CA ASN A 271 1.14 -10.31 -12.03
C ASN A 271 1.09 -9.06 -11.15
N ASN A 272 -0.08 -8.41 -11.12
CA ASN A 272 -0.35 -7.24 -10.27
C ASN A 272 0.61 -6.07 -10.55
N THR A 273 0.99 -5.87 -11.81
CA THR A 273 1.98 -4.86 -12.19
C THR A 273 1.38 -3.45 -12.15
N ASP A 274 2.02 -2.58 -11.39
CA ASP A 274 1.68 -1.17 -11.33
C ASP A 274 2.52 -0.35 -12.33
N TYR A 275 2.17 0.92 -12.51
CA TYR A 275 2.84 1.81 -13.45
C TYR A 275 3.02 3.20 -12.85
N ALA A 276 4.22 3.79 -13.00
CA ALA A 276 4.48 5.16 -12.60
C ALA A 276 5.25 5.91 -13.69
N SER A 277 4.60 6.81 -14.42
CA SER A 277 5.20 7.41 -15.62
C SER A 277 6.52 8.14 -15.37
N ARG A 278 6.73 8.62 -14.13
CA ARG A 278 7.96 9.26 -13.66
C ARG A 278 7.99 9.36 -12.15
N GLN A 279 9.19 9.43 -11.59
CA GLN A 279 9.41 9.89 -10.22
C GLN A 279 9.04 11.38 -10.07
N GLU A 280 8.19 11.70 -9.10
CA GLU A 280 7.84 13.07 -8.71
C GLU A 280 9.09 13.86 -8.29
N GLY A 281 9.20 15.11 -8.73
CA GLY A 281 10.37 15.96 -8.40
C GLY A 281 11.65 15.66 -9.19
N SER A 282 11.63 14.72 -10.16
CA SER A 282 12.77 14.45 -11.06
C SER A 282 12.78 15.31 -12.33
N SER A 283 11.71 16.05 -12.60
CA SER A 283 11.58 16.97 -13.74
C SER A 283 10.84 18.24 -13.31
N LEU A 284 11.21 19.38 -13.91
CA LEU A 284 10.58 20.68 -13.67
C LEU A 284 9.37 20.94 -14.58
N THR A 285 9.23 20.18 -15.66
CA THR A 285 8.20 20.41 -16.69
C THR A 285 7.31 19.21 -16.94
N SER A 286 7.81 18.01 -16.64
CA SER A 286 7.16 16.78 -17.09
C SER A 286 6.22 16.23 -16.01
N VAL A 287 4.94 16.18 -16.34
CA VAL A 287 3.85 15.72 -15.46
C VAL A 287 4.01 14.24 -15.10
N SER A 288 3.72 13.87 -13.85
CA SER A 288 3.68 12.47 -13.39
C SER A 288 2.25 11.94 -13.32
N TYR A 289 2.11 10.67 -13.70
CA TYR A 289 0.87 9.91 -13.72
C TYR A 289 1.18 8.52 -13.18
N SER A 290 0.22 7.86 -12.51
CA SER A 290 0.46 6.51 -11.99
C SER A 290 -0.82 5.68 -11.92
N VAL A 291 -0.66 4.36 -12.14
CA VAL A 291 -1.65 3.35 -11.76
C VAL A 291 -1.02 2.51 -10.66
N LEU A 292 -1.48 2.72 -9.42
CA LEU A 292 -0.97 2.06 -8.22
C LEU A 292 -2.16 1.37 -7.56
N THR A 293 -2.43 0.14 -7.92
CA THR A 293 -3.73 -0.45 -7.55
C THR A 293 -3.74 -0.81 -6.05
N SER A 294 -4.85 -0.56 -5.35
CA SER A 294 -5.04 -1.11 -4.00
C SER A 294 -5.07 -2.64 -4.02
N ARG A 295 -4.38 -3.27 -3.08
CA ARG A 295 -4.20 -4.73 -3.05
C ARG A 295 -4.14 -5.28 -1.63
N SER A 296 -4.76 -6.43 -1.41
CA SER A 296 -4.76 -7.13 -0.13
C SER A 296 -4.50 -8.61 -0.31
N TYR A 297 -3.96 -9.25 0.73
CA TYR A 297 -3.87 -10.71 0.81
C TYR A 297 -5.15 -11.33 1.38
N HIS A 298 -6.10 -10.51 1.82
CA HIS A 298 -7.43 -10.96 2.18
C HIS A 298 -8.25 -11.23 0.92
N THR A 299 -8.73 -12.46 0.76
CA THR A 299 -9.41 -12.91 -0.46
C THR A 299 -10.62 -12.04 -0.81
N GLY A 300 -10.61 -11.49 -2.03
CA GLY A 300 -11.76 -10.81 -2.64
C GLY A 300 -12.08 -9.42 -2.08
N ILE A 301 -11.22 -8.86 -1.21
CA ILE A 301 -11.47 -7.56 -0.59
C ILE A 301 -10.20 -6.72 -0.49
N VAL A 302 -10.38 -5.43 -0.18
CA VAL A 302 -9.36 -4.58 0.46
C VAL A 302 -10.01 -3.86 1.64
N ASN A 303 -9.24 -3.63 2.70
CA ASN A 303 -9.66 -2.68 3.73
C ASN A 303 -9.07 -1.30 3.44
N SER A 304 -9.85 -0.26 3.69
CA SER A 304 -9.41 1.13 3.50
C SER A 304 -9.99 2.01 4.60
N ALA A 305 -9.26 3.05 4.99
CA ALA A 305 -9.78 4.12 5.83
C ALA A 305 -10.30 5.26 4.96
N MET A 306 -11.42 5.83 5.37
CA MET A 306 -11.99 7.05 4.79
C MET A 306 -11.40 8.28 5.47
N CYS A 307 -11.61 9.47 4.89
CA CYS A 307 -11.11 10.73 5.43
C CYS A 307 -11.79 11.17 6.73
N ASP A 308 -12.94 10.58 7.10
CA ASP A 308 -13.57 10.72 8.41
C ASP A 308 -12.94 9.78 9.49
N GLY A 309 -11.95 8.98 9.10
CA GLY A 309 -11.26 8.02 9.96
C GLY A 309 -12.03 6.71 10.18
N SER A 310 -13.19 6.49 9.56
CA SER A 310 -13.87 5.20 9.53
C SER A 310 -13.10 4.20 8.66
N VAL A 311 -13.15 2.91 9.00
CA VAL A 311 -12.50 1.84 8.23
C VAL A 311 -13.56 0.94 7.62
N ARG A 312 -13.55 0.84 6.29
CA ARG A 312 -14.50 0.07 5.50
C ARG A 312 -13.79 -1.04 4.74
N THR A 313 -14.55 -2.07 4.37
CA THR A 313 -14.07 -3.14 3.50
C THR A 313 -14.75 -2.99 2.15
N PHE A 314 -13.97 -3.03 1.08
CA PHE A 314 -14.46 -2.95 -0.29
C PHE A 314 -14.21 -4.27 -1.01
N SER A 315 -15.19 -4.72 -1.80
CA SER A 315 -15.03 -5.90 -2.65
C SER A 315 -14.06 -5.61 -3.81
N SER A 316 -13.25 -6.59 -4.20
CA SER A 316 -12.50 -6.53 -5.47
C SER A 316 -13.41 -6.39 -6.70
N SER A 317 -14.70 -6.73 -6.56
CA SER A 317 -15.72 -6.63 -7.60
C SER A 317 -16.54 -5.33 -7.56
N ILE A 318 -16.13 -4.34 -6.77
CA ILE A 318 -16.77 -3.01 -6.76
C ILE A 318 -16.75 -2.42 -8.17
N ASP A 319 -17.82 -1.71 -8.55
CA ASP A 319 -17.84 -0.97 -9.80
C ASP A 319 -16.69 0.05 -9.87
N GLN A 320 -15.96 0.06 -10.97
CA GLN A 320 -14.76 0.88 -11.11
C GLN A 320 -15.06 2.38 -11.05
N LYS A 321 -16.24 2.85 -11.50
CA LYS A 321 -16.61 4.26 -11.40
C LYS A 321 -16.88 4.64 -9.96
N VAL A 322 -17.55 3.77 -9.19
CA VAL A 322 -17.73 3.97 -7.75
C VAL A 322 -16.39 4.03 -7.04
N TRP A 323 -15.46 3.10 -7.35
CA TRP A 323 -14.12 3.12 -6.76
C TRP A 323 -13.32 4.38 -7.11
N ARG A 324 -13.45 4.89 -8.34
CA ARG A 324 -12.83 6.15 -8.76
C ARG A 324 -13.39 7.34 -7.98
N GLY A 325 -14.70 7.47 -7.86
CA GLY A 325 -15.34 8.54 -7.10
C GLY A 325 -14.98 8.50 -5.61
N LEU A 326 -14.82 7.31 -5.02
CA LEU A 326 -14.27 7.19 -3.66
C LEU A 326 -12.82 7.72 -3.56
N GLY A 327 -12.09 7.81 -4.67
CA GLY A 327 -10.73 8.35 -4.72
C GLY A 327 -10.64 9.87 -4.85
N THR A 328 -11.71 10.56 -5.22
CA THR A 328 -11.70 12.00 -5.46
C THR A 328 -12.06 12.80 -4.21
N ARG A 329 -11.49 13.99 -4.08
CA ARG A 329 -11.80 14.91 -2.97
C ARG A 329 -12.84 15.98 -3.33
N ASP A 330 -12.91 16.42 -4.59
CA ASP A 330 -13.57 17.66 -5.01
C ASP A 330 -14.20 17.64 -6.42
N THR A 331 -14.62 16.48 -6.94
CA THR A 331 -15.19 16.36 -8.29
C THR A 331 -16.73 16.36 -8.32
N GLY A 332 -17.39 16.34 -7.15
CA GLY A 332 -18.83 16.21 -7.02
C GLY A 332 -19.33 14.77 -7.20
N GLU A 333 -18.43 13.79 -7.30
CA GLU A 333 -18.78 12.38 -7.35
C GLU A 333 -19.13 11.88 -5.95
N VAL A 334 -20.42 11.91 -5.60
CA VAL A 334 -20.91 11.21 -4.40
C VAL A 334 -21.30 9.80 -4.82
N PRO A 335 -20.47 8.77 -4.51
CA PRO A 335 -20.85 7.39 -4.82
C PRO A 335 -22.15 7.03 -4.08
N GLY A 336 -23.11 6.47 -4.81
CA GLY A 336 -24.37 5.98 -4.24
C GLY A 336 -24.14 4.89 -3.19
N GLU A 337 -25.16 4.60 -2.37
CA GLU A 337 -25.05 3.57 -1.32
C GLU A 337 -24.57 2.22 -1.91
N PHE A 338 -23.54 1.66 -1.28
CA PHE A 338 -22.81 0.44 -1.67
C PHE A 338 -23.22 -0.77 -0.84
#